data_AF-A0A183LJN8-F1
#
_entry.id   AF-A0A183LJN8-F1
#
_cell.length_a   1.000
_cell.length_b   1.000
_cell.length_c   1.000
_cell.angle_alpha   90.00
_cell.angle_beta   90.00
_cell.angle_gamma   90.00
#
_symmetry.space_group_name_H-M   'P 1'
#
loop_
_entity.id
_entity.type
_entity.pdbx_description
1 polymer ?
#
loop_
_entity_poly.entity_id
_entity_poly.type
_entity_poly.pdbx_seq_one_letter_code
_entity_poly.pdbx_strand_id
1 'polypeptide(L)'
;MPCKWFRNYGPNLHSAEETPSTVMEFSIDSNPNKENKELSEFYTKLYKADENKVRPGIDYKLNLQANLGNTRNLVDSSTKPLFQYVNEDIFRNRPTFAKFVALLDNYNPQVGVTEIVTAQQQKEEDDFINELLKTEVMKMTYNLLIRKQKLSGNIKIFGKFLKDLWFKRYERRR
;
A
#
# COMPACT_ATOMS: atom_id res chain seq x y z
N MET A 1 -8.62 18.80 32.31
CA MET A 1 -7.71 19.22 31.23
C MET A 1 -8.35 18.89 29.88
N PRO A 2 -8.66 19.87 29.03
CA PRO A 2 -8.99 19.63 27.63
C PRO A 2 -8.02 20.33 26.67
N CYS A 3 -7.71 19.64 25.57
CA CYS A 3 -6.79 20.05 24.51
C CYS A 3 -7.20 21.38 23.86
N LYS A 4 -6.24 22.30 23.72
CA LYS A 4 -6.36 23.56 22.96
C LYS A 4 -5.16 23.68 22.02
N TRP A 5 -5.33 23.31 20.75
CA TRP A 5 -4.36 23.62 19.70
C TRP A 5 -5.07 24.46 18.64
N PHE A 6 -5.13 25.77 18.87
CA PHE A 6 -5.33 26.76 17.81
C PHE A 6 -4.66 28.06 18.27
N ARG A 7 -3.56 28.43 17.62
CA ARG A 7 -3.14 29.83 17.50
C ARG A 7 -2.19 30.04 16.33
N ASN A 8 -2.65 30.91 15.42
CA ASN A 8 -1.98 31.91 14.58
C ASN A 8 -0.45 31.83 14.42
N TYR A 9 0.05 32.05 13.19
CA TYR A 9 0.79 33.26 12.77
C TYR A 9 1.26 33.11 11.31
N GLY A 10 1.11 34.17 10.51
CA GLY A 10 2.06 34.54 9.44
C GLY A 10 2.71 35.89 9.82
N PRO A 11 3.49 36.59 8.95
CA PRO A 11 4.06 36.22 7.64
C PRO A 11 5.58 36.56 7.46
N ASN A 12 6.13 36.28 6.26
CA ASN A 12 7.37 36.81 5.61
C ASN A 12 8.75 36.31 6.11
N LEU A 13 9.82 36.14 5.31
CA LEU A 13 10.13 36.19 3.87
C LEU A 13 11.58 35.62 3.69
N HIS A 14 11.91 35.24 2.45
CA HIS A 14 13.24 35.14 1.80
C HIS A 14 13.93 33.78 1.54
N SER A 15 14.05 33.55 0.22
CA SER A 15 15.14 32.94 -0.57
C SER A 15 15.32 31.41 -0.50
N ALA A 16 14.75 30.66 -1.44
CA ALA A 16 15.23 30.40 -2.80
C ALA A 16 16.27 29.26 -2.84
N GLU A 17 15.80 28.07 -3.13
CA GLU A 17 16.52 27.06 -3.91
C GLU A 17 15.49 26.28 -4.74
N GLU A 18 15.57 26.47 -6.06
CA GLU A 18 14.73 25.80 -7.05
C GLU A 18 15.19 24.34 -7.22
N THR A 19 14.26 23.39 -7.06
CA THR A 19 14.36 22.08 -7.71
C THR A 19 13.14 21.92 -8.62
N PRO A 20 13.28 21.46 -9.88
CA PRO A 20 12.13 21.28 -10.75
C PRO A 20 11.41 19.98 -10.36
N SER A 21 10.69 20.00 -9.24
CA SER A 21 9.70 18.98 -8.95
C SER A 21 8.46 19.30 -9.76
N THR A 22 8.41 18.85 -11.00
CA THR A 22 7.15 18.79 -11.75
C THR A 22 6.27 17.70 -11.12
N VAL A 23 5.74 18.00 -9.94
CA VAL A 23 4.61 17.28 -9.37
C VAL A 23 3.41 17.75 -10.19
N MET A 24 3.13 17.06 -11.30
CA MET A 24 1.92 17.33 -12.09
C MET A 24 0.72 17.06 -11.21
N GLU A 25 0.10 18.14 -10.76
CA GLU A 25 -1.07 18.17 -9.89
C GLU A 25 -2.15 17.23 -10.45
N PHE A 26 -2.65 16.36 -9.59
CA PHE A 26 -3.74 15.47 -9.92
C PHE A 26 -5.01 16.27 -9.71
N SER A 27 -5.68 16.70 -10.79
CA SER A 27 -7.07 17.16 -10.69
C SER A 27 -7.95 15.95 -10.40
N ILE A 28 -7.91 15.47 -9.14
CA ILE A 28 -9.03 14.73 -8.57
C ILE A 28 -10.15 15.74 -8.45
N ASP A 29 -11.27 15.49 -9.11
CA ASP A 29 -12.54 16.10 -8.74
C ASP A 29 -12.76 15.78 -7.26
N SER A 30 -12.34 16.69 -6.37
CA SER A 30 -12.15 16.47 -4.94
C SER A 30 -13.46 16.55 -4.17
N ASN A 31 -14.54 16.07 -4.78
CA ASN A 31 -15.80 15.85 -4.10
C ASN A 31 -15.79 14.43 -3.52
N PRO A 32 -15.61 14.26 -2.19
CA PRO A 32 -15.55 12.95 -1.55
C PRO A 32 -16.83 12.12 -1.70
N ASN A 33 -17.93 12.75 -2.15
CA ASN A 33 -19.23 12.10 -2.33
C ASN A 33 -19.54 11.69 -3.79
N LYS A 34 -18.60 11.89 -4.73
CA LYS A 34 -18.82 11.54 -6.14
C LYS A 34 -17.95 10.36 -6.53
N GLU A 35 -18.60 9.31 -7.01
CA GLU A 35 -17.90 8.13 -7.52
C GLU A 35 -17.03 8.49 -8.73
N ASN A 36 -15.75 8.11 -8.68
CA ASN A 36 -14.87 8.17 -9.82
C ASN A 36 -15.07 6.93 -10.71
N LYS A 37 -16.00 7.02 -11.66
CA LYS A 37 -16.36 5.92 -12.58
C LYS A 37 -15.17 5.33 -13.32
N GLU A 38 -14.22 6.16 -13.74
CA GLU A 38 -13.02 5.70 -14.46
C GLU A 38 -12.17 4.79 -13.57
N LEU A 39 -11.95 5.19 -12.32
CA LEU A 39 -11.22 4.37 -11.35
C LEU A 39 -12.01 3.12 -10.95
N SER A 40 -13.33 3.22 -10.75
CA SER A 40 -14.19 2.06 -10.47
C SER A 40 -14.09 0.99 -11.57
N GLU A 41 -14.17 1.38 -12.83
CA GLU A 41 -14.02 0.48 -13.97
C GLU A 41 -12.61 -0.12 -14.05
N PHE A 42 -11.59 0.69 -13.80
CA PHE A 42 -10.20 0.24 -13.81
C PHE A 42 -9.92 -0.78 -12.70
N TYR A 43 -10.35 -0.51 -11.46
CA TYR A 43 -10.19 -1.44 -10.34
C TYR A 43 -10.97 -2.73 -10.55
N THR A 44 -12.14 -2.68 -11.18
CA THR A 44 -12.88 -3.89 -11.58
C THR A 44 -12.08 -4.74 -12.57
N LYS A 45 -11.38 -4.11 -13.53
CA LYS A 45 -10.49 -4.82 -14.46
C LYS A 45 -9.29 -5.42 -13.73
N LEU A 46 -8.65 -4.68 -12.81
CA LEU A 46 -7.55 -5.20 -11.99
C LEU A 46 -7.99 -6.42 -11.17
N TYR A 47 -9.14 -6.34 -10.50
CA TYR A 47 -9.68 -7.45 -9.70
C TYR A 47 -9.92 -8.72 -10.54
N LYS A 48 -10.37 -8.56 -11.78
CA LYS A 48 -10.56 -9.69 -12.70
C LYS A 48 -9.23 -10.27 -13.19
N ALA A 49 -8.23 -9.41 -13.41
CA ALA A 49 -6.90 -9.78 -13.88
C ALA A 49 -5.97 -10.32 -12.77
N ASP A 50 -6.37 -10.25 -11.50
CA ASP A 50 -5.59 -10.81 -10.41
C ASP A 50 -5.66 -12.35 -10.40
N GLU A 51 -4.64 -12.96 -11.00
CA GLU A 51 -4.41 -14.40 -11.01
C GLU A 51 -3.94 -14.94 -9.65
N ASN A 52 -3.32 -14.07 -8.85
CA ASN A 52 -2.80 -14.43 -7.53
C ASN A 52 -3.86 -14.29 -6.44
N LYS A 53 -5.10 -13.93 -6.76
CA LYS A 53 -6.17 -13.72 -5.77
C LYS A 53 -6.45 -14.97 -4.94
N VAL A 54 -6.66 -14.78 -3.65
CA VAL A 54 -6.96 -15.84 -2.69
C VAL A 54 -8.48 -16.10 -2.69
N ARG A 55 -8.90 -17.35 -2.87
CA ARG A 55 -10.30 -17.73 -3.04
C ARG A 55 -10.93 -18.22 -1.74
N PRO A 56 -12.06 -17.64 -1.30
CA PRO A 56 -12.75 -18.11 -0.10
C PRO A 56 -13.27 -19.54 -0.31
N GLY A 57 -13.15 -20.37 0.72
CA GLY A 57 -13.56 -21.78 0.73
C GLY A 57 -12.58 -22.74 0.04
N ILE A 58 -11.58 -22.23 -0.69
CA ILE A 58 -10.53 -23.03 -1.31
C ILE A 58 -9.18 -22.74 -0.65
N ASP A 59 -8.78 -21.47 -0.67
CA ASP A 59 -7.47 -21.05 -0.19
C ASP A 59 -7.53 -20.56 1.27
N TYR A 60 -8.71 -20.18 1.78
CA TYR A 60 -8.93 -19.79 3.18
C TYR A 60 -10.40 -19.90 3.57
N LYS A 61 -10.67 -19.94 4.87
CA LYS A 61 -12.02 -19.85 5.41
C LYS A 61 -12.06 -18.92 6.61
N LEU A 62 -13.04 -18.00 6.59
CA LEU A 62 -13.26 -17.06 7.67
C LEU A 62 -14.29 -17.59 8.67
N ASN A 63 -14.10 -17.18 9.92
CA ASN A 63 -15.06 -17.22 11.00
C ASN A 63 -15.42 -15.76 11.33
N LEU A 64 -16.48 -15.24 10.70
CA LEU A 64 -16.89 -13.84 10.88
C LEU A 64 -17.48 -13.56 12.27
N GLN A 65 -17.84 -14.62 13.02
CA GLN A 65 -18.33 -14.54 14.39
C GLN A 65 -19.56 -13.61 14.52
N ALA A 66 -19.81 -13.10 15.73
CA ALA A 66 -21.00 -12.31 16.00
C ALA A 66 -20.87 -10.89 15.41
N ASN A 67 -21.93 -10.43 14.75
CA ASN A 67 -22.03 -9.04 14.28
C ASN A 67 -22.32 -8.13 15.49
N LEU A 68 -21.44 -7.15 15.73
CA LEU A 68 -21.63 -6.13 16.76
C LEU A 68 -22.61 -5.06 16.26
N GLY A 69 -23.91 -5.32 16.42
CA GLY A 69 -24.98 -4.40 15.98
C GLY A 69 -25.09 -3.08 16.77
N ASN A 70 -24.40 -2.95 17.91
CA ASN A 70 -24.38 -1.74 18.72
C ASN A 70 -23.00 -1.52 19.34
N THR A 71 -22.23 -0.57 18.80
CA THR A 71 -20.86 -0.24 19.24
C THR A 71 -20.78 0.42 20.61
N ARG A 72 -21.92 0.71 21.26
CA ARG A 72 -21.96 1.32 22.60
C ARG A 72 -21.67 0.33 23.73
N ASN A 73 -21.93 -0.96 23.51
CA ASN A 73 -21.60 -2.04 24.44
C ASN A 73 -20.60 -2.98 23.75
N LEU A 74 -19.31 -2.61 23.79
CA LEU A 74 -18.19 -3.38 23.23
C LEU A 74 -17.89 -4.61 24.10
N VAL A 75 -18.83 -5.55 24.15
CA VAL A 75 -18.55 -6.88 24.71
C VAL A 75 -18.00 -7.72 23.57
N ASP A 76 -16.74 -8.13 23.68
CA ASP A 76 -16.14 -9.03 22.70
C ASP A 76 -16.90 -10.36 22.69
N SER A 77 -17.60 -10.60 21.57
CA SER A 77 -18.35 -11.83 21.32
C SER A 77 -17.64 -12.71 20.28
N SER A 78 -16.36 -12.41 19.98
CA SER A 78 -15.52 -13.10 19.01
C SER A 78 -14.46 -13.97 19.70
N THR A 79 -14.92 -15.06 20.30
CA THR A 79 -14.08 -15.97 21.10
C THR A 79 -13.10 -16.85 20.30
N LYS A 80 -13.17 -16.81 18.96
CA LYS A 80 -12.38 -17.66 18.06
C LYS A 80 -11.53 -16.80 17.11
N PRO A 81 -10.49 -17.36 16.48
CA PRO A 81 -9.75 -16.66 15.43
C PRO A 81 -10.63 -16.34 14.21
N LEU A 82 -10.32 -15.23 13.52
CA LEU A 82 -11.01 -14.81 12.28
C LEU A 82 -10.74 -15.80 11.14
N PHE A 83 -9.53 -16.33 11.02
CA PHE A 83 -9.22 -17.37 10.05
C PHE A 83 -9.45 -18.74 10.69
N GLN A 84 -10.40 -19.51 10.16
CA GLN A 84 -10.53 -20.92 10.52
C GLN A 84 -9.37 -21.72 9.94
N TYR A 85 -9.00 -21.42 8.70
CA TYR A 85 -7.77 -21.89 8.09
C TYR A 85 -7.35 -20.93 6.98
N VAL A 86 -6.06 -20.96 6.66
CA VAL A 86 -5.47 -20.45 5.43
C VAL A 86 -4.60 -21.57 4.89
N ASN A 87 -4.72 -21.87 3.60
CA ASN A 87 -3.84 -22.85 2.96
C ASN A 87 -2.44 -22.23 2.82
N GLU A 88 -1.50 -22.63 3.68
CA GLU A 88 -0.15 -22.08 3.70
C GLU A 88 0.65 -22.34 2.43
N ASP A 89 0.25 -23.32 1.61
CA ASP A 89 0.88 -23.59 0.32
C ASP A 89 0.79 -22.38 -0.61
N ILE A 90 -0.21 -21.50 -0.46
CA ILE A 90 -0.30 -20.28 -1.26
C ILE A 90 0.88 -19.34 -1.00
N PHE A 91 1.42 -19.33 0.23
CA PHE A 91 2.56 -18.49 0.59
C PHE A 91 3.87 -19.00 0.00
N ARG A 92 3.94 -20.30 -0.34
CA ARG A 92 5.13 -20.91 -0.97
C ARG A 92 5.01 -20.97 -2.48
N ASN A 93 3.82 -21.28 -2.99
CA ASN A 93 3.59 -21.58 -4.40
C ASN A 93 3.27 -20.35 -5.24
N ARG A 94 2.82 -19.24 -4.62
CA ARG A 94 2.60 -17.97 -5.33
C ARG A 94 3.82 -17.07 -5.11
N PRO A 95 4.63 -16.79 -6.15
CA PRO A 95 5.88 -16.05 -6.00
C PRO A 95 5.71 -14.69 -5.31
N THR A 96 4.66 -13.95 -5.65
CA THR A 96 4.37 -12.64 -5.07
C THR A 96 4.09 -12.73 -3.56
N PHE A 97 3.38 -13.77 -3.12
CA PHE A 97 3.13 -13.99 -1.69
C PHE A 97 4.40 -14.43 -0.97
N ALA A 98 5.19 -15.33 -1.56
CA ALA A 98 6.45 -15.78 -0.98
C ALA A 98 7.41 -14.61 -0.72
N LYS A 99 7.56 -13.72 -1.72
CA LYS A 99 8.38 -12.51 -1.59
C LYS A 99 7.79 -11.51 -0.60
N PHE A 100 6.46 -11.38 -0.55
CA PHE A 100 5.81 -10.50 0.42
C PHE A 100 5.97 -10.98 1.86
N VAL A 101 5.83 -12.28 2.13
CA VAL A 101 6.00 -12.85 3.48
C VAL A 101 7.43 -12.63 3.97
N ALA A 102 8.43 -12.83 3.11
CA ALA A 102 9.84 -12.55 3.45
C ALA A 102 10.07 -11.09 3.88
N LEU A 103 9.32 -10.13 3.32
CA LEU A 103 9.41 -8.72 3.75
C LEU A 103 8.83 -8.48 5.14
N LEU A 104 7.79 -9.22 5.53
CA LEU A 104 7.12 -9.01 6.81
C LEU A 104 8.00 -9.40 8.00
N ASP A 105 8.85 -10.41 7.82
CA ASP A 105 9.79 -10.88 8.85
C ASP A 105 10.83 -9.82 9.23
N ASN A 106 11.02 -8.80 8.39
CA ASN A 106 11.95 -7.69 8.64
C ASN A 106 11.38 -6.59 9.54
N TYR A 107 10.08 -6.59 9.83
CA TYR A 107 9.45 -5.51 10.57
C TYR A 107 9.77 -5.58 12.07
N ASN A 108 10.47 -4.57 12.58
CA ASN A 108 10.70 -4.39 14.01
C ASN A 108 9.66 -3.42 14.60
N PRO A 109 8.78 -3.84 15.53
CA PRO A 109 7.76 -2.97 16.12
C PRO A 109 8.33 -1.94 17.11
N GLN A 110 9.61 -2.04 17.49
CA GLN A 110 10.22 -1.08 18.41
C GLN A 110 10.51 0.26 17.71
N VAL A 111 9.94 1.33 18.27
CA VAL A 111 10.10 2.70 17.77
C VAL A 111 11.29 3.37 18.46
N GLY A 112 12.04 4.21 17.74
CA GLY A 112 13.15 5.00 18.32
C GLY A 112 14.53 4.34 18.22
N VAL A 113 14.61 3.16 17.61
CA VAL A 113 15.88 2.54 17.20
C VAL A 113 16.21 2.99 15.78
N THR A 114 17.46 3.32 15.50
CA THR A 114 17.91 3.59 14.12
C THR A 114 17.67 2.35 13.27
N GLU A 115 16.82 2.48 12.25
CA GLU A 115 16.53 1.39 11.32
C GLU A 115 17.77 1.12 10.46
N ILE A 116 18.49 0.04 10.75
CA ILE A 116 19.62 -0.42 9.91
C ILE A 116 19.04 -1.33 8.84
N VAL A 117 18.98 -0.84 7.60
CA VAL A 117 18.59 -1.67 6.46
C VAL A 117 19.78 -2.53 6.04
N THR A 118 19.66 -3.83 6.22
CA THR A 118 20.71 -4.77 5.80
C THR A 118 20.71 -4.94 4.28
N ALA A 119 21.84 -5.39 3.71
CA ALA A 119 21.90 -5.73 2.28
C ALA A 119 20.88 -6.83 1.90
N GLN A 120 20.56 -7.72 2.84
CA GLN A 120 19.55 -8.76 2.66
C GLN A 120 18.15 -8.16 2.54
N GLN A 121 17.80 -7.19 3.39
CA GLN A 121 16.52 -6.49 3.33
C GLN A 121 16.33 -5.73 2.01
N GLN A 122 17.37 -5.01 1.55
CA GLN A 122 17.33 -4.34 0.25
C GLN A 122 17.09 -5.32 -0.91
N LYS A 123 17.71 -6.50 -0.84
CA LYS A 123 17.52 -7.55 -1.84
C LYS A 123 16.11 -8.12 -1.80
N GLU A 124 15.52 -8.31 -0.63
CA GLU A 124 14.14 -8.77 -0.48
C GLU A 124 13.14 -7.75 -1.02
N GLU A 125 13.38 -6.45 -0.79
CA GLU A 125 12.60 -5.35 -1.39
C GLU A 125 12.68 -5.39 -2.93
N ASP A 126 13.89 -5.54 -3.49
CA ASP A 126 14.11 -5.65 -4.93
C ASP A 126 13.42 -6.89 -5.52
N ASP A 127 13.57 -8.04 -4.88
CA ASP A 127 12.95 -9.29 -5.29
C ASP A 127 11.43 -9.18 -5.30
N PHE A 128 10.84 -8.56 -4.27
CA PHE A 128 9.40 -8.34 -4.21
C PHE A 128 8.90 -7.41 -5.30
N ILE A 129 9.56 -6.26 -5.51
CA ILE A 129 9.18 -5.31 -6.57
C ILE A 129 9.29 -5.98 -7.94
N ASN A 130 10.37 -6.71 -8.19
CA ASN A 130 10.58 -7.41 -9.47
C ASN A 130 9.50 -8.47 -9.71
N GLU A 131 9.09 -9.21 -8.69
CA GLU A 131 8.03 -10.21 -8.82
C GLU A 131 6.66 -9.54 -9.04
N LEU A 132 6.39 -8.46 -8.31
CA LEU A 132 5.15 -7.69 -8.44
C LEU A 132 4.98 -7.09 -9.84
N LEU A 133 6.06 -6.58 -10.45
CA LEU A 133 6.05 -6.04 -11.81
C LEU A 133 5.75 -7.09 -12.91
N LYS A 134 5.94 -8.39 -12.64
CA LYS A 134 5.60 -9.44 -13.61
C LYS A 134 4.09 -9.66 -13.73
N THR A 135 3.33 -9.29 -12.69
CA THR A 135 1.88 -9.50 -12.63
C THR A 135 1.13 -8.63 -13.65
N GLU A 136 0.03 -9.16 -14.18
CA GLU A 136 -0.84 -8.40 -15.09
C GLU A 136 -1.45 -7.17 -14.41
N VAL A 137 -1.79 -7.26 -13.13
CA VAL A 137 -2.28 -6.14 -12.31
C VAL A 137 -1.31 -4.95 -12.37
N MET A 138 -0.01 -5.22 -12.21
CA MET A 138 0.99 -4.16 -12.17
C MET A 138 1.34 -3.61 -13.55
N LYS A 139 1.34 -4.46 -14.59
CA LYS A 139 1.44 -4.02 -15.99
C LYS A 139 0.27 -3.11 -16.40
N MET A 140 -0.95 -3.45 -15.99
CA MET A 140 -2.14 -2.62 -16.23
C MET A 140 -2.05 -1.28 -15.51
N THR A 141 -1.57 -1.28 -14.26
CA THR A 141 -1.33 -0.06 -13.47
C THR A 141 -0.31 0.84 -14.14
N TYR A 142 0.82 0.29 -14.56
CA TYR A 142 1.83 1.01 -15.32
C TYR A 142 1.25 1.66 -16.58
N ASN A 143 0.49 0.91 -17.37
CA ASN A 143 -0.12 1.42 -18.61
C ASN A 143 -1.12 2.56 -18.34
N LEU A 144 -1.90 2.48 -17.26
CA LEU A 144 -2.79 3.58 -16.87
C LEU A 144 -2.01 4.85 -16.54
N LEU A 145 -0.94 4.74 -15.75
CA LEU A 145 -0.14 5.88 -15.31
C LEU A 145 0.62 6.55 -16.47
N ILE A 146 1.12 5.77 -17.42
CA ILE A 146 1.70 6.29 -18.67
C ILE A 146 0.65 7.05 -19.48
N ARG A 147 -0.55 6.47 -19.67
CA ARG A 147 -1.65 7.13 -20.39
C ARG A 147 -2.09 8.44 -19.76
N LYS A 148 -2.06 8.50 -18.43
CA LYS A 148 -2.36 9.72 -17.64
C LYS A 148 -1.20 10.72 -17.62
N GLN A 149 -0.10 10.44 -18.31
CA GLN A 149 1.14 11.25 -18.32
C GLN A 149 1.69 11.50 -16.91
N LYS A 150 1.41 10.59 -15.97
CA LYS A 150 1.89 10.68 -14.58
C LYS A 150 3.25 10.02 -14.40
N LEU A 151 3.64 9.18 -15.35
CA LEU A 151 4.95 8.55 -15.41
C LEU A 151 5.49 8.65 -16.84
N SER A 152 6.81 8.58 -16.95
CA SER A 152 7.53 8.44 -18.21
C SER A 152 8.59 7.34 -18.07
N GLY A 153 9.03 6.78 -19.20
CA GLY A 153 10.08 5.77 -19.23
C GLY A 153 9.57 4.35 -19.45
N ASN A 154 10.32 3.37 -18.95
CA ASN A 154 10.04 1.94 -19.12
C ASN A 154 9.66 1.29 -17.77
N ILE A 155 9.25 0.02 -17.81
CA ILE A 155 8.82 -0.73 -16.62
C ILE A 155 9.88 -0.80 -15.50
N LYS A 156 11.18 -0.71 -15.84
CA LYS A 156 12.27 -0.69 -14.84
C LYS A 156 12.29 0.62 -14.07
N ILE A 157 12.08 1.74 -14.76
CA ILE A 157 11.96 3.07 -14.13
C ILE A 157 10.74 3.09 -13.21
N PHE A 158 9.62 2.51 -13.66
CA PHE A 158 8.44 2.35 -12.81
C PHE A 158 8.72 1.48 -11.57
N GLY A 159 9.46 0.38 -11.72
CA GLY A 159 9.90 -0.44 -10.58
C GLY A 159 10.72 0.34 -9.57
N LYS A 160 11.69 1.13 -10.03
CA LYS A 160 12.48 1.99 -9.15
C LYS A 160 11.59 3.03 -8.44
N PHE A 161 10.69 3.68 -9.18
CA PHE A 161 9.72 4.61 -8.60
C PHE A 161 8.84 3.92 -7.54
N LEU A 162 8.36 2.71 -7.81
CA LEU A 162 7.53 1.96 -6.88
C LEU A 162 8.33 1.57 -5.62
N LYS A 163 9.59 1.15 -5.78
CA LYS A 163 10.48 0.87 -4.65
C LYS A 163 10.68 2.12 -3.81
N ASP A 164 10.99 3.25 -4.44
CA ASP A 164 11.18 4.52 -3.74
C ASP A 164 9.89 4.99 -3.05
N LEU A 165 8.72 4.76 -3.65
CA LEU A 165 7.44 5.16 -3.06
C LEU A 165 7.13 4.39 -1.76
N TRP A 166 7.41 3.08 -1.73
CA TRP A 166 7.01 2.20 -0.63
C TRP A 166 8.10 1.95 0.41
N PHE A 167 9.36 1.86 -0.01
CA PHE A 167 10.47 1.42 0.84
C PHE A 167 11.47 2.52 1.17
N LYS A 168 11.43 3.67 0.48
CA LYS A 168 12.28 4.80 0.86
C LYS A 168 11.87 5.31 2.23
N ARG A 169 12.84 5.27 3.15
CA ARG A 169 12.65 5.83 4.49
C ARG A 169 12.50 7.34 4.39
N TYR A 170 11.56 7.88 5.17
CA TYR A 170 11.35 9.31 5.30
C TYR A 170 11.32 9.67 6.79
N GLU A 171 12.03 10.73 7.14
CA GLU A 171 11.98 11.26 8.50
C GLU A 171 10.67 12.02 8.69
N ARG A 172 9.87 11.59 9.67
CA ARG A 172 8.73 12.37 10.13
C ARG A 172 9.23 13.42 11.11
N ARG A 173 9.48 14.65 10.64
CA ARG A 173 9.58 15.79 11.56
C ARG A 173 8.24 15.94 12.26
N ARG A 174 8.26 15.91 13.60
CA ARG A 174 7.10 16.19 14.45
C ARG A 174 7.01 17.69 14.75
#